data_AF-A0A8S9B689-F1
#
_entry.id   AF-A0A8S9B689-F1
#
_cell.length_a   1.000
_cell.length_b   1.000
_cell.length_c   1.000
_cell.angle_alpha   90.00
_cell.angle_beta   90.00
_cell.angle_gamma   90.00
#
_symmetry.space_group_name_H-M   'P 1'
#
loop_
_entity.id
_entity.type
_entity.pdbx_description
1 polymer ?
#
loop_
_entity_poly.entity_id
_entity_poly.type
_entity_poly.pdbx_seq_one_letter_code
_entity_poly.pdbx_strand_id
1 'polypeptide(L)'
;MCGKGVDQTMRTPQRWQVLALELKERHCMGNEENMGFELGKSFFTDKINFDVWGALARPAVPVVQQKKIEPGDDRDDDYPWRRSLGIFDILSNELVDMVIDNVSTSNDNDLVALGLTCQGFWELVVQRIQTRYIKNAAPWAGKKIALLGSWSTSLPESFSQNNLASNIIEDAEWPITRHLSRTLFCLIESEGTALRTTKTREASLMNTVDQYLAQCRIPEWRWKEMKEQLKCPELFPLDREWVLRNLTTREYVSASYTVGVIRATKIRLVDALLSKIGWSDNLSWSDQKFDEDGWAGQWAGHCFDIVTKEVQVKEGGSEAWKNVTDDVVRQAEMLR
;
A
#
# COMPACT_ATOMS: atom_id res chain seq x y z
N MET A 1 -6.03 -26.47 33.89
CA MET A 1 -7.29 -25.85 33.40
C MET A 1 -7.29 -24.39 33.85
N CYS A 2 -7.56 -23.44 32.97
CA CYS A 2 -7.74 -22.05 33.41
C CYS A 2 -9.02 -21.92 34.25
N GLY A 3 -9.02 -20.97 35.18
CA GLY A 3 -10.22 -20.65 35.96
C GLY A 3 -11.38 -20.18 35.07
N LYS A 4 -12.62 -20.39 35.52
CA LYS A 4 -13.80 -19.81 34.88
C LYS A 4 -13.61 -18.29 34.77
N GLY A 5 -13.83 -17.74 33.57
CA GLY A 5 -13.72 -16.30 33.30
C GLY A 5 -12.38 -15.84 32.73
N VAL A 6 -11.36 -16.72 32.65
CA VAL A 6 -10.11 -16.37 31.96
C VAL A 6 -10.31 -16.48 30.46
N ASP A 7 -10.23 -15.33 29.79
CA ASP A 7 -10.24 -15.24 28.34
C ASP A 7 -9.03 -15.97 27.73
N GLN A 8 -9.31 -17.09 27.06
CA GLN A 8 -8.27 -17.93 26.48
C GLN A 8 -7.57 -17.27 25.28
N THR A 9 -8.16 -16.22 24.70
CA THR A 9 -7.60 -15.51 23.54
C THR A 9 -6.40 -14.64 23.89
N MET A 10 -6.24 -14.26 25.16
CA MET A 10 -5.05 -13.56 25.68
C MET A 10 -3.84 -14.48 25.93
N ARG A 11 -3.97 -15.79 25.64
CA ARG A 11 -2.84 -16.73 25.75
C ARG A 11 -1.91 -16.69 24.56
N THR A 12 -2.43 -16.32 23.39
CA THR A 12 -1.59 -16.09 22.20
C THR A 12 -1.09 -14.67 22.25
N PRO A 13 0.14 -14.39 21.80
CA PRO A 13 0.63 -13.02 21.76
C PRO A 13 -0.31 -12.10 20.98
N GLN A 14 -0.30 -10.82 21.35
CA GLN A 14 -1.11 -9.82 20.65
C GLN A 14 -0.63 -9.69 19.21
N ARG A 15 -1.57 -9.82 18.28
CA ARG A 15 -1.36 -9.60 16.85
C ARG A 15 -1.97 -8.27 16.45
N TRP A 16 -1.44 -7.67 15.40
CA TRP A 16 -1.84 -6.35 14.94
C TRP A 16 -2.10 -6.38 13.44
N GLN A 17 -3.18 -5.73 13.01
CA GLN A 17 -3.47 -5.57 11.59
C GLN A 17 -4.04 -4.18 11.29
N VAL A 18 -3.60 -3.58 10.17
CA VAL A 18 -4.25 -2.40 9.63
C VAL A 18 -5.45 -2.86 8.80
N LEU A 19 -6.61 -2.26 9.05
CA LEU A 19 -7.88 -2.65 8.45
C LEU A 19 -8.45 -1.51 7.63
N ALA A 20 -8.96 -1.82 6.43
CA ALA A 20 -9.83 -0.97 5.63
C ALA A 20 -11.18 -1.69 5.42
N LEU A 21 -12.11 -1.52 6.36
CA LEU A 21 -13.34 -2.33 6.43
C LEU A 21 -14.22 -2.18 5.19
N GLU A 22 -14.31 -0.98 4.61
CA GLU A 22 -15.09 -0.72 3.40
C GLU A 22 -14.64 -1.57 2.20
N LEU A 23 -13.38 -2.00 2.20
CA LEU A 23 -12.78 -2.81 1.15
C LEU A 23 -12.68 -4.29 1.51
N LYS A 24 -13.00 -4.66 2.76
CA LYS A 24 -12.67 -5.98 3.34
C LYS A 24 -11.19 -6.35 3.11
N GLU A 25 -10.31 -5.34 3.18
CA GLU A 25 -8.86 -5.47 3.00
C GLU A 25 -8.12 -5.29 4.33
N ARG A 26 -6.97 -5.98 4.44
CA ARG A 26 -6.10 -5.89 5.61
C ARG A 26 -4.61 -5.92 5.26
N HIS A 27 -3.81 -5.45 6.21
CA HIS A 27 -2.37 -5.68 6.26
C HIS A 27 -1.99 -6.20 7.65
N CYS A 28 -1.44 -7.42 7.72
CA CYS A 28 -0.96 -7.97 8.98
C CYS A 28 0.43 -7.44 9.31
N MET A 29 0.62 -7.08 10.57
CA MET A 29 1.92 -6.69 11.09
C MET A 29 2.71 -7.92 11.54
N GLY A 30 3.97 -7.98 11.13
CA GLY A 30 4.86 -9.10 11.42
C GLY A 30 4.78 -10.23 10.38
N ASN A 31 5.67 -11.22 10.52
CA ASN A 31 5.64 -12.42 9.69
C ASN A 31 4.71 -13.45 10.33
N GLU A 32 3.99 -14.24 9.52
CA GLU A 32 3.11 -15.31 9.99
C GLU A 32 3.83 -16.31 10.92
N GLU A 33 5.14 -16.50 10.71
CA GLU A 33 5.98 -17.38 11.52
C GLU A 33 6.40 -16.77 12.87
N ASN A 34 6.34 -15.44 13.00
CA ASN A 34 6.85 -14.75 14.18
C ASN A 34 5.69 -14.28 15.06
N MET A 35 5.28 -15.18 15.95
CA MET A 35 4.18 -14.97 16.89
C MET A 35 4.39 -13.76 17.83
N GLY A 36 5.55 -13.11 17.90
CA GLY A 36 5.84 -12.01 18.82
C GLY A 36 6.04 -10.66 18.14
N PHE A 37 5.06 -10.13 17.40
CA PHE A 37 5.13 -8.74 16.93
C PHE A 37 4.89 -7.78 18.11
N GLU A 38 5.97 -7.39 18.78
CA GLU A 38 5.93 -6.33 19.79
C GLU A 38 5.88 -4.98 19.08
N LEU A 39 4.74 -4.33 19.19
CA LEU A 39 4.44 -3.12 18.45
C LEU A 39 5.42 -2.00 18.84
N GLY A 40 5.66 -1.81 20.14
CA GLY A 40 6.59 -0.80 20.66
C GLY A 40 8.04 -1.00 20.19
N LYS A 41 8.48 -2.24 19.94
CA LYS A 41 9.82 -2.54 19.42
C LYS A 41 9.91 -2.49 17.89
N SER A 42 8.78 -2.61 17.22
CA SER A 42 8.70 -2.69 15.77
C SER A 42 8.50 -1.32 15.13
N PHE A 43 7.83 -0.41 15.84
CA PHE A 43 7.82 1.01 15.53
C PHE A 43 9.23 1.54 15.29
N PHE A 44 9.40 2.39 14.27
CA PHE A 44 10.68 3.01 13.92
C PHE A 44 11.77 2.05 13.45
N THR A 45 11.41 0.81 13.09
CA THR A 45 12.33 -0.15 12.46
C THR A 45 11.97 -0.43 11.01
N ASP A 46 12.95 -0.88 10.24
CA ASP A 46 12.74 -1.38 8.88
C ASP A 46 11.95 -2.71 8.83
N LYS A 47 11.59 -3.27 10.00
CA LYS A 47 10.76 -4.49 10.10
C LYS A 47 9.29 -4.22 9.81
N ILE A 48 8.83 -2.96 9.86
CA ILE A 48 7.47 -2.63 9.43
C ILE A 48 7.39 -2.78 7.92
N ASN A 49 6.70 -3.82 7.46
CA ASN A 49 6.47 -4.11 6.05
C ASN A 49 5.17 -3.49 5.50
N PHE A 50 4.56 -2.55 6.24
CA PHE A 50 3.37 -1.86 5.77
C PHE A 50 3.76 -0.81 4.71
N ASP A 51 3.45 -1.12 3.45
CA ASP A 51 3.65 -0.22 2.32
C ASP A 51 2.57 0.87 2.29
N VAL A 52 2.71 1.81 3.23
CA VAL A 52 1.81 2.97 3.38
C VAL A 52 1.74 3.81 2.11
N TRP A 53 2.83 3.86 1.35
CA TRP A 53 2.91 4.61 0.10
C TRP A 53 2.03 3.97 -0.96
N GLY A 54 2.20 2.67 -1.21
CA GLY A 54 1.33 1.95 -2.14
C GLY A 54 -0.14 1.93 -1.71
N ALA A 55 -0.42 2.02 -0.40
CA ALA A 55 -1.79 2.04 0.15
C ALA A 55 -2.49 3.40 0.02
N LEU A 56 -1.78 4.51 0.27
CA LEU A 56 -2.38 5.84 0.46
C LEU A 56 -1.88 6.92 -0.50
N ALA A 57 -0.71 6.73 -1.14
CA ALA A 57 -0.11 7.75 -1.97
C ALA A 57 -0.77 7.83 -3.34
N ARG A 58 -1.40 8.97 -3.60
CA ARG A 58 -1.97 9.30 -4.91
C ARG A 58 -0.82 9.69 -5.86
N PRO A 59 -0.87 9.26 -7.13
CA PRO A 59 0.14 9.64 -8.11
C PRO A 59 0.27 11.17 -8.23
N ALA A 60 1.50 11.66 -8.35
CA ALA A 60 1.74 13.07 -8.66
C ALA A 60 1.36 13.35 -10.13
N VAL A 61 0.19 13.95 -10.35
CA VAL A 61 -0.31 14.32 -11.70
C VAL A 61 0.40 15.60 -12.19
N PRO A 62 0.62 15.79 -13.51
CA PRO A 62 0.21 14.91 -14.59
C PRO A 62 1.27 13.87 -14.86
N VAL A 63 0.84 12.60 -14.83
CA VAL A 63 1.50 11.45 -15.47
C VAL A 63 2.23 11.98 -16.71
N VAL A 64 3.55 11.95 -16.63
CA VAL A 64 4.47 12.59 -17.58
C VAL A 64 4.02 12.27 -19.00
N GLN A 65 3.99 13.30 -19.86
CA GLN A 65 4.01 13.11 -21.30
C GLN A 65 5.14 12.12 -21.57
N GLN A 66 4.79 10.87 -21.89
CA GLN A 66 5.72 9.77 -22.15
C GLN A 66 6.95 10.38 -22.77
N LYS A 67 8.11 10.27 -22.10
CA LYS A 67 9.37 10.74 -22.65
C LYS A 67 9.45 10.07 -24.01
N LYS A 68 9.12 10.83 -25.07
CA LYS A 68 9.10 10.34 -26.43
C LYS A 68 10.51 9.84 -26.58
N ILE A 69 10.70 8.53 -26.72
CA ILE A 69 12.02 7.94 -26.83
C ILE A 69 12.65 8.71 -27.98
N GLU A 70 13.54 9.65 -27.64
CA GLU A 70 14.22 10.42 -28.67
C GLU A 70 14.98 9.36 -29.46
N PRO A 71 14.79 9.30 -30.80
CA PRO A 71 15.56 8.37 -31.60
C PRO A 71 17.03 8.61 -31.25
N GLY A 72 17.65 7.60 -30.66
CA GLY A 72 19.05 7.69 -30.27
C GLY A 72 19.87 8.00 -31.51
N ASP A 73 20.79 8.96 -31.37
CA ASP A 73 21.80 9.42 -32.34
C ASP A 73 21.98 8.43 -33.51
N ASP A 74 21.60 8.88 -34.72
CA ASP A 74 21.33 8.17 -35.99
C ASP A 74 22.50 7.32 -36.55
N ARG A 75 23.22 6.56 -35.72
CA ARG A 75 24.34 5.71 -36.13
C ARG A 75 24.07 4.21 -36.02
N ASP A 76 22.81 3.85 -35.76
CA ASP A 76 22.40 2.47 -35.41
C ASP A 76 21.11 2.06 -36.14
N ASP A 77 20.92 2.63 -37.35
CA ASP A 77 19.75 2.48 -38.24
C ASP A 77 19.59 1.09 -38.89
N ASP A 78 20.48 0.14 -38.62
CA ASP A 78 20.54 -1.15 -39.31
C ASP A 78 19.73 -2.31 -38.65
N TYR A 79 18.81 -2.03 -37.71
CA TYR A 79 17.98 -3.08 -37.10
C TYR A 79 16.46 -2.88 -37.33
N PRO A 80 15.90 -3.44 -38.43
CA PRO A 80 14.47 -3.41 -38.77
C PRO A 80 13.52 -4.02 -37.73
N TRP A 81 14.05 -4.78 -36.76
CA TRP A 81 13.28 -5.50 -35.75
C TRP A 81 12.79 -4.62 -34.59
N ARG A 82 13.17 -3.34 -34.54
CA ARG A 82 12.96 -2.47 -33.36
C ARG A 82 11.50 -2.24 -32.95
N ARG A 83 10.49 -2.53 -33.79
CA ARG A 83 9.06 -2.36 -33.42
C ARG A 83 8.09 -3.38 -34.02
N SER A 84 8.57 -4.40 -34.71
CA SER A 84 7.66 -5.37 -35.35
C SER A 84 6.90 -6.18 -34.29
N LEU A 85 5.57 -6.21 -34.42
CA LEU A 85 4.67 -7.12 -33.71
C LEU A 85 4.60 -8.50 -34.41
N GLY A 86 5.39 -8.70 -35.46
CA GLY A 86 5.39 -9.90 -36.29
C GLY A 86 4.13 -9.99 -37.13
N ILE A 87 3.42 -11.12 -37.08
CA ILE A 87 2.16 -11.30 -37.82
C ILE A 87 1.07 -10.30 -37.38
N PHE A 88 1.19 -9.76 -36.17
CA PHE A 88 0.28 -8.76 -35.64
C PHE A 88 0.47 -7.38 -36.30
N ASP A 89 1.54 -7.14 -37.05
CA ASP A 89 1.71 -5.92 -37.86
C ASP A 89 0.64 -5.80 -38.97
N ILE A 90 -0.05 -6.91 -39.30
CA ILE A 90 -1.16 -6.94 -40.26
C ILE A 90 -2.48 -6.50 -39.60
N LEU A 91 -2.57 -6.57 -38.28
CA LEU A 91 -3.78 -6.21 -37.54
C LEU A 91 -3.82 -4.70 -37.29
N SER A 92 -5.03 -4.14 -37.19
CA SER A 92 -5.20 -2.76 -36.73
C SER A 92 -4.88 -2.64 -35.23
N ASN A 93 -4.51 -1.44 -34.78
CA ASN A 93 -4.18 -1.19 -33.38
C ASN A 93 -5.34 -1.57 -32.44
N GLU A 94 -6.59 -1.40 -32.87
CA GLU A 94 -7.77 -1.78 -32.08
C GLU A 94 -7.86 -3.29 -31.86
N LEU A 95 -7.50 -4.10 -32.86
CA LEU A 95 -7.47 -5.56 -32.73
C LEU A 95 -6.34 -6.00 -31.80
N VAL A 96 -5.17 -5.38 -31.92
CA VAL A 96 -4.03 -5.62 -31.02
C VAL A 96 -4.41 -5.26 -29.58
N ASP A 97 -5.04 -4.10 -29.39
CA ASP A 97 -5.53 -3.65 -28.09
C ASP A 97 -6.55 -4.61 -27.50
N MET A 98 -7.51 -5.12 -28.29
CA MET A 98 -8.46 -6.13 -27.81
C MET A 98 -7.76 -7.43 -27.40
N VAL A 99 -6.74 -7.89 -28.13
CA VAL A 99 -5.97 -9.08 -27.74
C VAL A 99 -5.28 -8.83 -26.41
N ILE A 100 -4.59 -7.70 -26.27
CA ILE A 100 -3.91 -7.32 -25.02
C ILE A 100 -4.93 -7.21 -23.88
N ASP A 101 -6.12 -6.64 -24.11
CA ASP A 101 -7.17 -6.48 -23.11
C ASP A 101 -7.78 -7.81 -22.66
N ASN A 102 -7.86 -8.81 -23.53
CA ASN A 102 -8.30 -10.16 -23.16
C ASN A 102 -7.23 -10.94 -22.38
N VAL A 103 -5.94 -10.75 -22.67
CA VAL A 103 -4.85 -11.34 -21.85
C VAL A 103 -4.80 -10.66 -20.47
N SER A 104 -4.99 -9.35 -20.50
CA SER A 104 -5.05 -8.43 -19.36
C SER A 104 -6.08 -8.79 -18.29
N THR A 105 -7.20 -9.42 -18.64
CA THR A 105 -8.26 -9.74 -17.67
C THR A 105 -7.88 -10.86 -16.69
N SER A 106 -6.91 -11.70 -17.05
CA SER A 106 -6.57 -12.90 -16.28
C SER A 106 -5.50 -12.63 -15.21
N ASN A 107 -4.37 -12.02 -15.59
CA ASN A 107 -3.25 -11.73 -14.69
C ASN A 107 -2.26 -10.76 -15.35
N ASP A 108 -1.62 -9.86 -14.58
CA ASP A 108 -0.53 -9.02 -15.10
C ASP A 108 0.70 -9.86 -15.52
N ASN A 109 0.88 -11.05 -14.93
CA ASN A 109 1.96 -11.96 -15.31
C ASN A 109 1.83 -12.44 -16.78
N ASP A 110 0.61 -12.67 -17.26
CA ASP A 110 0.37 -13.10 -18.65
C ASP A 110 0.69 -11.97 -19.63
N LEU A 111 0.43 -10.72 -19.23
CA LEU A 111 0.83 -9.54 -20.01
C LEU A 111 2.34 -9.42 -20.12
N VAL A 112 3.06 -9.62 -19.01
CA VAL A 112 4.53 -9.64 -19.04
C VAL A 112 5.04 -10.72 -19.99
N ALA A 113 4.50 -11.94 -19.89
CA ALA A 113 4.87 -13.04 -20.78
C ALA A 113 4.62 -12.68 -22.26
N LEU A 114 3.49 -12.06 -22.58
CA LEU A 114 3.20 -11.54 -23.93
C LEU A 114 4.22 -10.48 -24.36
N GLY A 115 4.52 -9.52 -23.49
CA GLY A 115 5.51 -8.47 -23.74
C GLY A 115 6.90 -9.03 -24.03
N LEU A 116 7.30 -10.13 -23.39
CA LEU A 116 8.58 -10.78 -23.62
C LEU A 116 8.68 -11.52 -24.98
N THR A 117 7.59 -11.61 -25.76
CA THR A 117 7.61 -12.30 -27.06
C THR A 117 8.29 -11.47 -28.15
N CYS A 118 8.11 -10.14 -28.14
CA CYS A 118 8.75 -9.20 -29.05
C CYS A 118 8.80 -7.77 -28.47
N GLN A 119 9.68 -6.94 -29.02
CA GLN A 119 9.86 -5.56 -28.53
C GLN A 119 8.59 -4.70 -28.71
N GLY A 120 7.83 -4.87 -29.80
CA GLY A 120 6.60 -4.10 -30.01
C GLY A 120 5.53 -4.37 -28.94
N PHE A 121 5.33 -5.63 -28.57
CA PHE A 121 4.41 -5.98 -27.47
C PHE A 121 4.90 -5.47 -26.13
N TRP A 122 6.22 -5.52 -25.89
CA TRP A 122 6.81 -5.00 -24.65
C TRP A 122 6.44 -3.53 -24.41
N GLU A 123 6.59 -2.67 -25.43
CA GLU A 123 6.26 -1.24 -25.33
C GLU A 123 4.77 -1.02 -24.99
N LEU A 124 3.86 -1.77 -25.61
CA LEU A 124 2.42 -1.70 -25.33
C LEU A 124 2.07 -2.23 -23.93
N VAL A 125 2.67 -3.35 -23.52
CA VAL A 125 2.45 -4.00 -22.23
C VAL A 125 2.90 -3.09 -21.08
N VAL A 126 4.08 -2.49 -21.19
CA VAL A 126 4.59 -1.56 -20.17
C VAL A 126 3.61 -0.40 -19.97
N GLN A 127 3.11 0.19 -21.06
CA GLN A 127 2.14 1.30 -20.97
C GLN A 127 0.84 0.86 -20.28
N ARG A 128 0.34 -0.34 -20.57
CA ARG A 128 -0.86 -0.89 -19.94
C ARG A 128 -0.64 -1.16 -18.45
N ILE A 129 0.49 -1.73 -18.08
CA ILE A 129 0.90 -1.96 -16.69
C ILE A 129 1.00 -0.63 -15.93
N GLN A 130 1.69 0.37 -16.48
CA GLN A 130 1.79 1.71 -15.89
C GLN A 130 0.41 2.38 -15.72
N THR A 131 -0.46 2.27 -16.74
CA THR A 131 -1.83 2.78 -16.66
C THR A 131 -2.63 2.09 -15.55
N ARG A 132 -2.46 0.77 -15.38
CA ARG A 132 -3.08 0.02 -14.28
C ARG A 132 -2.53 0.44 -12.92
N TYR A 133 -1.23 0.67 -12.81
CA TYR A 133 -0.64 1.21 -11.58
C TYR A 133 -1.26 2.54 -11.20
N ILE A 134 -1.42 3.46 -12.15
CA ILE A 134 -2.07 4.76 -11.91
C ILE A 134 -3.52 4.58 -11.46
N LYS A 135 -4.30 3.76 -12.18
CA LYS A 135 -5.72 3.51 -11.88
C LYS A 135 -5.94 2.85 -10.53
N ASN A 136 -5.02 1.99 -10.12
CA ASN A 136 -5.11 1.20 -8.89
C ASN A 136 -4.17 1.72 -7.79
N ALA A 137 -3.65 2.94 -7.92
CA ALA A 137 -2.83 3.58 -6.92
C ALA A 137 -3.70 4.04 -5.75
N ALA A 138 -3.13 4.02 -4.55
CA ALA A 138 -3.78 4.47 -3.33
C ALA A 138 -5.15 3.81 -3.06
N PRO A 139 -5.28 2.46 -3.07
CA PRO A 139 -6.57 1.81 -2.89
C PRO A 139 -7.25 2.20 -1.57
N TRP A 140 -6.49 2.57 -0.54
CA TRP A 140 -7.02 2.98 0.76
C TRP A 140 -7.20 4.50 0.90
N ALA A 141 -6.85 5.30 -0.11
CA ALA A 141 -7.05 6.74 -0.05
C ALA A 141 -8.54 7.08 0.12
N GLY A 142 -8.85 7.92 1.11
CA GLY A 142 -10.23 8.28 1.46
C GLY A 142 -11.01 7.21 2.22
N LYS A 143 -10.41 6.06 2.52
CA LYS A 143 -11.06 4.97 3.27
C LYS A 143 -10.76 5.08 4.75
N LYS A 144 -11.75 4.71 5.57
CA LYS A 144 -11.57 4.63 7.03
C LYS A 144 -10.59 3.50 7.35
N ILE A 145 -9.49 3.81 8.03
CA ILE A 145 -8.50 2.81 8.43
C ILE A 145 -8.17 2.86 9.93
N ALA A 146 -7.87 1.72 10.52
CA ALA A 146 -7.40 1.60 11.90
C ALA A 146 -6.39 0.47 12.04
N LEU A 147 -5.44 0.60 12.97
CA LEU A 147 -4.55 -0.49 13.38
C LEU A 147 -5.17 -1.18 14.59
N LEU A 148 -5.75 -2.36 14.39
CA LEU A 148 -6.49 -3.09 15.42
C LEU A 148 -5.64 -4.19 16.05
N GLY A 149 -5.67 -4.27 17.38
CA GLY A 149 -5.07 -5.38 18.13
C GLY A 149 -6.01 -6.57 18.30
N SER A 150 -5.49 -7.80 18.24
CA SER A 150 -6.28 -9.04 18.33
C SER A 150 -7.03 -9.23 19.64
N TRP A 151 -6.58 -8.57 20.70
CA TRP A 151 -7.21 -8.63 22.02
C TRP A 151 -8.28 -7.55 22.23
N SER A 152 -8.39 -6.58 21.32
CA SER A 152 -9.31 -5.45 21.45
C SER A 152 -10.76 -5.92 21.55
N THR A 153 -11.48 -5.46 22.57
CA THR A 153 -12.90 -5.78 22.78
C THR A 153 -13.84 -4.72 22.21
N SER A 154 -13.35 -3.51 22.01
CA SER A 154 -14.05 -2.37 21.42
C SER A 154 -13.49 -1.99 20.05
N LEU A 155 -14.28 -1.24 19.28
CA LEU A 155 -13.90 -0.70 17.98
C LEU A 155 -13.84 0.83 18.04
N PRO A 156 -13.05 1.46 17.14
CA PRO A 156 -13.14 2.90 16.92
C PRO A 156 -14.58 3.30 16.59
N GLU A 157 -15.02 4.45 17.09
CA GLU A 157 -16.42 4.90 16.91
C GLU A 157 -16.84 4.91 15.44
N SER A 158 -15.95 5.34 14.55
CA SER A 158 -16.23 5.45 13.11
C SER A 158 -16.45 4.10 12.41
N PHE A 159 -16.01 2.99 13.00
CA PHE A 159 -16.25 1.63 12.51
C PHE A 159 -17.58 1.08 12.99
N SER A 160 -18.05 1.56 14.14
CA SER A 160 -19.39 1.25 14.68
C SER A 160 -20.49 2.05 13.98
N GLN A 161 -20.15 3.22 13.41
CA GLN A 161 -21.09 4.03 12.63
C GLN A 161 -21.61 3.27 11.40
N ASN A 162 -22.89 3.48 11.09
CA ASN A 162 -23.60 2.87 9.95
C ASN A 162 -23.63 1.32 9.96
N ASN A 163 -23.44 0.69 11.12
CA ASN A 163 -23.40 -0.76 11.28
C ASN A 163 -22.38 -1.47 10.37
N LEU A 164 -21.32 -0.78 9.91
CA LEU A 164 -20.38 -1.34 8.94
C LEU A 164 -19.73 -2.63 9.47
N ALA A 165 -19.17 -2.58 10.69
CA ALA A 165 -18.58 -3.75 11.32
C ALA A 165 -19.60 -4.85 11.60
N SER A 166 -20.81 -4.49 12.04
CA SER A 166 -21.88 -5.44 12.33
C SER A 166 -22.34 -6.19 11.07
N ASN A 167 -22.56 -5.48 9.96
CA ASN A 167 -22.98 -6.08 8.70
C ASN A 167 -21.95 -7.10 8.18
N ILE A 168 -20.65 -6.78 8.30
CA ILE A 168 -19.58 -7.71 7.91
C ILE A 168 -19.63 -8.99 8.76
N ILE A 169 -19.95 -8.88 10.04
CA ILE A 169 -20.00 -10.01 10.97
C ILE A 169 -21.29 -10.83 10.82
N GLU A 170 -22.43 -10.19 10.58
CA GLU A 170 -23.71 -10.86 10.36
C GLU A 170 -23.69 -11.76 9.11
N ASP A 171 -22.88 -11.40 8.12
CA ASP A 171 -22.63 -12.22 6.93
C ASP A 171 -21.78 -13.48 7.22
N ALA A 172 -21.12 -13.56 8.38
CA ALA A 172 -20.22 -14.66 8.70
C ALA A 172 -20.97 -15.89 9.23
N GLU A 173 -20.62 -17.08 8.72
CA GLU A 173 -21.29 -18.35 9.08
C GLU A 173 -21.08 -18.78 10.55
N TRP A 174 -20.14 -18.16 11.28
CA TRP A 174 -19.73 -18.59 12.62
C TRP A 174 -19.80 -17.44 13.64
N PRO A 175 -20.62 -17.56 14.71
CA PRO A 175 -20.63 -16.56 15.78
C PRO A 175 -19.40 -16.72 16.67
N ILE A 176 -18.29 -16.07 16.28
CA ILE A 176 -17.04 -16.10 17.06
C ILE A 176 -17.06 -14.97 18.09
N THR A 177 -17.21 -15.32 19.37
CA THR A 177 -17.00 -14.47 20.59
C THR A 177 -18.07 -13.43 20.94
N ARG A 178 -18.09 -13.00 22.22
CA ARG A 178 -18.98 -11.95 22.75
C ARG A 178 -18.60 -10.52 22.31
N HIS A 179 -17.44 -10.34 21.67
CA HIS A 179 -16.86 -9.02 21.42
C HIS A 179 -16.75 -8.74 19.93
N LEU A 180 -17.54 -7.77 19.45
CA LEU A 180 -17.62 -7.37 18.03
C LEU A 180 -16.23 -7.14 17.40
N SER A 181 -15.34 -6.44 18.11
CA SER A 181 -13.98 -6.16 17.65
C SER A 181 -13.16 -7.43 17.37
N ARG A 182 -13.29 -8.45 18.21
CA ARG A 182 -12.53 -9.70 18.05
C ARG A 182 -13.09 -10.57 16.96
N THR A 183 -14.42 -10.65 16.88
CA THR A 183 -15.10 -11.30 15.76
C THR A 183 -14.62 -10.68 14.45
N LEU A 184 -14.63 -9.34 14.37
CA LEU A 184 -14.14 -8.61 13.20
C LEU A 184 -12.68 -8.90 12.90
N PHE A 185 -11.82 -8.87 13.93
CA PHE A 185 -10.40 -9.15 13.78
C PHE A 185 -10.17 -10.53 13.17
N CYS A 186 -10.77 -11.57 13.74
CA CYS A 186 -10.62 -12.96 13.29
C CYS A 186 -11.23 -13.18 11.91
N LEU A 187 -12.40 -12.61 11.65
CA LEU A 187 -13.08 -12.73 10.37
C LEU A 187 -12.27 -12.10 9.24
N ILE A 188 -11.78 -10.87 9.45
CA ILE A 188 -10.94 -10.20 8.46
C ILE A 188 -9.58 -10.92 8.33
N GLU A 189 -9.07 -11.53 9.40
CA GLU A 189 -7.89 -12.38 9.32
C GLU A 189 -8.11 -13.63 8.46
N SER A 190 -9.28 -14.26 8.51
CA SER A 190 -9.57 -15.46 7.71
C SER A 190 -10.03 -15.15 6.29
N GLU A 191 -10.89 -14.14 6.11
CA GLU A 191 -11.61 -13.86 4.86
C GLU A 191 -11.15 -12.57 4.18
N GLY A 192 -10.52 -11.67 4.92
CA GLY A 192 -10.06 -10.39 4.39
C GLY A 192 -8.93 -10.57 3.39
N THR A 193 -9.02 -9.81 2.31
CA THR A 193 -8.00 -9.84 1.26
C THR A 193 -6.76 -9.07 1.68
N ALA A 194 -5.59 -9.62 1.37
CA ALA A 194 -4.33 -8.93 1.61
C ALA A 194 -4.24 -7.71 0.69
N LEU A 195 -3.87 -6.56 1.26
CA LEU A 195 -3.62 -5.33 0.53
C LEU A 195 -2.64 -5.57 -0.63
N ARG A 196 -3.08 -5.32 -1.86
CA ARG A 196 -2.25 -5.40 -3.07
C ARG A 196 -1.68 -4.03 -3.41
N THR A 197 -0.51 -3.71 -2.85
CA THR A 197 0.19 -2.46 -3.14
C THR A 197 0.98 -2.49 -4.44
N THR A 198 1.39 -1.31 -4.92
CA THR A 198 2.34 -1.15 -6.03
C THR A 198 3.58 -2.02 -5.85
N LYS A 199 4.19 -2.02 -4.66
CA LYS A 199 5.38 -2.84 -4.36
C LYS A 199 5.14 -4.35 -4.54
N THR A 200 4.01 -4.87 -4.03
CA THR A 200 3.68 -6.30 -4.18
C THR A 200 3.43 -6.68 -5.64
N ARG A 201 2.76 -5.81 -6.40
CA ARG A 201 2.54 -5.99 -7.83
C ARG A 201 3.86 -5.97 -8.59
N GLU A 202 4.70 -4.94 -8.37
CA GLU A 202 6.04 -4.85 -8.97
C GLU A 202 6.87 -6.11 -8.70
N ALA A 203 6.90 -6.59 -7.45
CA ALA A 203 7.61 -7.82 -7.10
C ALA A 203 7.10 -9.05 -7.86
N SER A 204 5.78 -9.19 -8.03
CA SER A 204 5.18 -10.25 -8.85
C SER A 204 5.63 -10.16 -10.30
N LEU A 205 5.60 -8.97 -10.90
CA LEU A 205 6.04 -8.77 -12.29
C LEU A 205 7.53 -9.05 -12.47
N MET A 206 8.38 -8.60 -11.55
CA MET A 206 9.82 -8.87 -11.62
C MET A 206 10.11 -10.36 -11.56
N ASN A 207 9.43 -11.09 -10.68
CA ASN A 207 9.55 -12.53 -10.59
C ASN A 207 9.12 -13.22 -11.90
N THR A 208 8.04 -12.76 -12.53
CA THR A 208 7.61 -13.23 -13.85
C THR A 208 8.63 -12.92 -14.94
N VAL A 209 9.19 -11.72 -14.96
CA VAL A 209 10.27 -11.37 -15.89
C VAL A 209 11.44 -12.34 -15.70
N ASP A 210 11.95 -12.48 -14.47
CA ASP A 210 13.08 -13.35 -14.17
C ASP A 210 12.83 -14.81 -14.59
N GLN A 211 11.61 -15.31 -14.41
CA GLN A 211 11.21 -16.65 -14.83
C GLN A 211 11.28 -16.85 -16.35
N TYR A 212 10.91 -15.84 -17.14
CA TYR A 212 10.76 -15.97 -18.59
C TYR A 212 11.91 -15.34 -19.41
N LEU A 213 12.80 -14.56 -18.78
CA LEU A 213 13.90 -13.87 -19.47
C LEU A 213 14.80 -14.81 -20.29
N ALA A 214 15.13 -15.98 -19.74
CA ALA A 214 15.99 -16.95 -20.43
C ALA A 214 15.38 -17.53 -21.72
N GLN A 215 14.06 -17.43 -21.89
CA GLN A 215 13.31 -17.93 -23.05
C GLN A 215 12.84 -16.78 -23.97
N CYS A 216 13.13 -15.54 -23.57
CA CYS A 216 12.71 -14.33 -24.26
C CYS A 216 13.49 -14.16 -25.58
N ARG A 217 12.82 -13.61 -26.60
CA ARG A 217 13.46 -13.27 -27.89
C ARG A 217 14.15 -11.90 -27.87
N ILE A 218 14.02 -11.16 -26.78
CA ILE A 218 14.59 -9.82 -26.63
C ILE A 218 16.06 -9.95 -26.19
N PRO A 219 16.99 -9.23 -26.84
CA PRO A 219 18.41 -9.30 -26.51
C PRO A 219 18.73 -8.98 -25.04
N GLU A 220 19.71 -9.70 -24.48
CA GLU A 220 20.11 -9.59 -23.07
C GLU A 220 20.45 -8.16 -22.61
N TRP A 221 21.08 -7.38 -23.48
CA TRP A 221 21.47 -6.00 -23.17
C TRP A 221 20.27 -5.08 -22.84
N ARG A 222 19.04 -5.44 -23.25
CA ARG A 222 17.80 -4.72 -22.92
C ARG A 222 17.19 -5.12 -21.59
N TRP A 223 17.51 -6.29 -21.04
CA TRP A 223 16.77 -6.83 -19.88
C TRP A 223 16.80 -5.90 -18.67
N LYS A 224 17.91 -5.19 -18.46
CA LYS A 224 18.03 -4.19 -17.40
C LYS A 224 17.07 -3.02 -17.61
N GLU A 225 16.99 -2.50 -18.83
CA GLU A 225 16.07 -1.40 -19.19
C GLU A 225 14.61 -1.84 -19.00
N MET A 226 14.27 -3.05 -19.44
CA MET A 226 12.93 -3.61 -19.31
C MET A 226 12.49 -3.72 -17.84
N LYS A 227 13.35 -4.26 -16.96
CA LYS A 227 13.08 -4.29 -15.52
C LYS A 227 12.89 -2.88 -14.96
N GLU A 228 13.60 -1.88 -15.46
CA GLU A 228 13.41 -0.50 -15.00
C GLU A 228 12.08 0.09 -15.47
N GLN A 229 11.64 -0.23 -16.69
CA GLN A 229 10.37 0.26 -17.26
C GLN A 229 9.12 -0.29 -16.54
N LEU A 230 9.22 -1.47 -15.93
CA LEU A 230 8.15 -2.04 -15.11
C LEU A 230 8.03 -1.36 -13.73
N LYS A 231 9.09 -0.70 -13.26
CA LYS A 231 9.00 0.13 -12.06
C LYS A 231 8.24 1.40 -12.37
N CYS A 232 7.58 1.95 -11.36
CA CYS A 232 6.85 3.20 -11.50
C CYS A 232 7.41 4.32 -10.60
N PRO A 233 8.71 4.70 -10.74
CA PRO A 233 9.29 5.78 -9.93
C PRO A 233 8.61 7.12 -10.20
N GLU A 234 8.07 7.33 -11.41
CA GLU A 234 7.38 8.55 -11.81
C GLU A 234 6.05 8.78 -11.05
N LEU A 235 5.45 7.75 -10.46
CA LEU A 235 4.22 7.93 -9.66
C LEU A 235 4.51 8.67 -8.35
N PHE A 236 5.72 8.45 -7.81
CA PHE A 236 6.14 8.92 -6.50
C PHE A 236 7.47 9.68 -6.59
N PRO A 237 7.51 10.85 -7.27
CA PRO A 237 8.72 11.67 -7.37
C PRO A 237 9.36 11.94 -6.01
N LEU A 238 10.64 11.57 -5.88
CA LEU A 238 11.42 11.72 -4.64
C LEU A 238 11.92 13.15 -4.42
N ASP A 239 11.90 13.97 -5.46
CA ASP A 239 12.30 15.39 -5.46
C ASP A 239 11.20 16.32 -4.94
N ARG A 240 10.00 15.80 -4.65
CA ARG A 240 8.86 16.57 -4.15
C ARG A 240 8.62 16.36 -2.67
N GLU A 241 8.12 17.39 -2.01
CA GLU A 241 7.65 17.29 -0.63
C GLU A 241 6.26 16.62 -0.60
N TRP A 242 6.17 15.52 0.14
CA TRP A 242 4.93 14.77 0.35
C TRP A 242 4.32 15.08 1.71
N VAL A 243 3.00 14.95 1.80
CA VAL A 243 2.25 15.13 3.04
C VAL A 243 1.26 13.98 3.22
N LEU A 244 1.14 13.49 4.45
CA LEU A 244 0.04 12.62 4.89
C LEU A 244 -1.09 13.52 5.37
N ARG A 245 -2.28 13.41 4.77
CA ARG A 245 -3.46 14.19 5.15
C ARG A 245 -4.45 13.31 5.90
N ASN A 246 -4.95 13.81 7.03
CA ASN A 246 -6.14 13.31 7.68
C ASN A 246 -7.36 14.04 7.11
N LEU A 247 -8.09 13.39 6.21
CA LEU A 247 -9.23 13.97 5.52
C LEU A 247 -10.42 14.22 6.46
N THR A 248 -10.50 13.48 7.56
CA THR A 248 -11.57 13.62 8.57
C THR A 248 -11.41 14.89 9.39
N THR A 249 -10.19 15.18 9.88
CA THR A 249 -9.92 16.34 10.76
C THR A 249 -9.35 17.55 10.03
N ARG A 250 -9.03 17.41 8.73
CA ARG A 250 -8.30 18.42 7.94
C ARG A 250 -6.94 18.78 8.53
N GLU A 251 -6.24 17.77 9.03
CA GLU A 251 -4.88 17.89 9.55
C GLU A 251 -3.88 17.28 8.56
N TYR A 252 -2.62 17.72 8.59
CA TYR A 252 -1.57 17.11 7.77
C TYR A 252 -0.22 17.00 8.50
N VAL A 253 0.58 16.03 8.05
CA VAL A 253 1.95 15.76 8.50
C VAL A 253 2.86 15.83 7.29
N SER A 254 3.90 16.67 7.33
CA SER A 254 4.88 16.78 6.24
C SER A 254 5.96 15.71 6.30
N ALA A 255 6.30 15.15 5.14
CA ALA A 255 7.42 14.26 4.94
C ALA A 255 8.75 15.01 4.77
N SER A 256 8.81 16.35 4.85
CA SER A 256 10.04 17.15 4.72
C SER A 256 11.15 16.77 5.70
N TYR A 257 10.83 15.95 6.71
CA TYR A 257 11.78 15.35 7.64
C TYR A 257 12.47 14.06 7.13
N THR A 258 12.16 13.59 5.91
CA THR A 258 12.57 12.25 5.43
C THR A 258 13.76 12.24 4.46
N VAL A 259 14.08 13.35 3.77
CA VAL A 259 15.16 13.40 2.77
C VAL A 259 16.11 14.57 3.03
N GLY A 260 17.40 14.27 3.31
CA GLY A 260 18.47 15.26 3.46
C GLY A 260 19.14 15.33 4.85
N VAL A 261 20.33 14.72 4.96
CA VAL A 261 21.49 15.08 5.81
C VAL A 261 21.23 15.50 7.29
N ILE A 262 21.48 14.54 8.19
CA ILE A 262 21.69 14.67 9.66
C ILE A 262 20.45 15.00 10.50
N ARG A 263 19.78 13.97 11.02
CA ARG A 263 19.23 13.88 12.39
C ARG A 263 18.90 12.41 12.71
N ALA A 264 19.32 11.94 13.87
CA ALA A 264 19.26 10.54 14.33
C ALA A 264 17.85 10.04 14.71
N THR A 265 16.79 10.75 14.30
CA THR A 265 15.39 10.53 14.69
C THR A 265 14.43 10.66 13.49
N LYS A 266 14.73 9.98 12.38
CA LYS A 266 13.83 9.99 11.21
C LYS A 266 12.57 9.17 11.47
N ILE A 267 11.52 9.81 11.96
CA ILE A 267 10.16 9.27 11.95
C ILE A 267 9.66 9.29 10.50
N ARG A 268 9.23 8.13 9.99
CA ARG A 268 8.64 8.02 8.65
C ARG A 268 7.14 8.33 8.73
N LEU A 269 6.52 8.65 7.59
CA LEU A 269 5.06 8.82 7.53
C LEU A 269 4.30 7.58 8.01
N VAL A 270 4.84 6.38 7.77
CA VAL A 270 4.25 5.13 8.30
C VAL A 270 4.25 5.10 9.82
N ASP A 271 5.35 5.54 10.46
CA ASP A 271 5.45 5.54 11.91
C ASP A 271 4.48 6.58 12.52
N ALA A 272 4.43 7.77 11.92
CA ALA A 272 3.48 8.82 12.28
C ALA A 272 2.02 8.35 12.16
N LEU A 273 1.65 7.73 11.04
CA LEU A 273 0.30 7.20 10.83
C LEU A 273 -0.04 6.13 11.86
N LEU A 274 0.79 5.07 11.95
CA LEU A 274 0.54 3.93 12.83
C LEU A 274 0.45 4.36 14.31
N SER A 275 1.26 5.35 14.74
CA SER A 275 1.20 5.89 16.12
C SER A 275 -0.15 6.52 16.48
N LYS A 276 -0.89 7.00 15.47
CA LYS A 276 -2.14 7.75 15.62
C LYS A 276 -3.39 6.92 15.34
N ILE A 277 -3.30 5.87 14.51
CA ILE A 277 -4.46 5.04 14.12
C ILE A 277 -4.62 3.75 14.94
N GLY A 278 -3.75 3.51 15.92
CA GLY A 278 -3.82 2.35 16.80
C GLY A 278 -5.08 2.29 17.64
N TRP A 279 -5.65 1.09 17.79
CA TRP A 279 -6.81 0.82 18.61
C TRP A 279 -6.68 -0.52 19.34
N SER A 280 -6.65 -0.47 20.67
CA SER A 280 -6.76 -1.63 21.55
C SER A 280 -7.06 -1.20 22.98
N ASP A 281 -8.15 -1.71 23.56
CA ASP A 281 -8.49 -1.54 24.98
C ASP A 281 -7.81 -2.58 25.90
N ASN A 282 -7.04 -3.50 25.33
CA ASN A 282 -6.37 -4.58 26.06
C ASN A 282 -4.99 -4.80 25.45
N LEU A 283 -3.96 -4.27 26.10
CA LEU A 283 -2.58 -4.37 25.64
C LEU A 283 -1.85 -5.56 26.28
N SER A 284 -0.90 -6.11 25.53
CA SER A 284 0.10 -7.04 26.05
C SER A 284 0.97 -6.40 27.12
N TRP A 285 1.45 -7.22 28.05
CA TRP A 285 2.45 -6.81 29.03
C TRP A 285 3.72 -6.27 28.35
N SER A 286 4.05 -6.76 27.15
CA SER A 286 5.14 -6.25 26.32
C SER A 286 4.88 -4.86 25.72
N ASP A 287 3.63 -4.42 25.68
CA ASP A 287 3.17 -3.15 25.10
C ASP A 287 2.78 -2.13 26.19
N GLN A 288 3.25 -2.29 27.44
CA GLN A 288 2.99 -1.36 28.56
C GLN A 288 3.54 0.07 28.37
N LYS A 289 4.26 0.36 27.28
CA LYS A 289 4.66 1.74 26.94
C LYS A 289 3.47 2.60 26.52
N PHE A 290 2.36 1.99 26.12
CA PHE A 290 1.11 2.68 25.87
C PHE A 290 0.34 2.80 27.20
N ASP A 291 -0.54 3.80 27.30
CA ASP A 291 -1.27 4.15 28.52
C ASP A 291 -1.95 2.92 29.16
N GLU A 292 -2.04 2.88 30.49
CA GLU A 292 -2.62 1.75 31.23
C GLU A 292 -4.10 1.52 30.84
N ASP A 293 -4.77 2.57 30.37
CA ASP A 293 -6.16 2.56 29.89
C ASP A 293 -6.33 2.02 28.45
N GLY A 294 -5.24 1.57 27.82
CA GLY A 294 -5.21 1.07 26.44
C GLY A 294 -4.74 2.11 25.43
N TRP A 295 -4.70 1.69 24.17
CA TRP A 295 -4.29 2.54 23.05
C TRP A 295 -5.49 2.93 22.19
N ALA A 296 -6.03 4.12 22.43
CA ALA A 296 -7.12 4.71 21.65
C ALA A 296 -6.59 5.89 20.82
N GLY A 297 -5.95 5.58 19.69
CA GLY A 297 -5.39 6.57 18.78
C GLY A 297 -6.47 7.55 18.27
N GLN A 298 -6.20 8.85 18.37
CA GLN A 298 -7.12 9.93 17.99
C GLN A 298 -7.56 9.90 16.52
N TRP A 299 -6.86 9.14 15.70
CA TRP A 299 -7.06 9.02 14.26
C TRP A 299 -7.55 7.63 13.85
N ALA A 300 -7.80 6.75 14.81
CA ALA A 300 -8.29 5.41 14.54
C ALA A 300 -9.66 5.48 13.83
N GLY A 301 -9.72 4.88 12.64
CA GLY A 301 -10.92 4.85 11.81
C GLY A 301 -11.19 6.16 11.04
N HIS A 302 -10.21 7.06 10.92
CA HIS A 302 -10.31 8.24 10.05
C HIS A 302 -9.93 7.90 8.60
N CYS A 303 -10.17 8.85 7.69
CA CYS A 303 -9.82 8.74 6.27
C CYS A 303 -8.51 9.47 5.98
N PHE A 304 -7.63 8.87 5.17
CA PHE A 304 -6.31 9.42 4.85
C PHE A 304 -6.01 9.38 3.36
N ASP A 305 -5.09 10.24 2.93
CA ASP A 305 -4.33 10.04 1.71
C ASP A 305 -2.91 10.63 1.84
N ILE A 306 -2.03 10.26 0.92
CA ILE A 306 -0.70 10.87 0.78
C ILE A 306 -0.66 11.58 -0.57
N VAL A 307 -0.30 12.86 -0.56
CA VAL A 307 -0.22 13.70 -1.76
C VAL A 307 1.02 14.58 -1.72
N THR A 308 1.40 15.16 -2.85
CA THR A 308 2.44 16.20 -2.86
C THR A 308 1.90 17.48 -2.20
N LYS A 309 2.78 18.28 -1.62
CA LYS A 309 2.43 19.58 -1.02
C LYS A 309 1.79 20.53 -2.03
N GLU A 310 2.21 20.46 -3.29
CA GLU A 310 1.60 21.20 -4.40
C GLU A 310 0.10 20.85 -4.55
N VAL A 311 -0.23 19.55 -4.54
CA VAL A 311 -1.61 19.06 -4.61
C VAL A 311 -2.38 19.45 -3.36
N GLN A 312 -1.79 19.36 -2.17
CA GLN A 312 -2.41 19.81 -0.92
C GLN A 312 -2.81 21.29 -0.99
N VAL A 313 -1.90 22.17 -1.42
CA VAL A 313 -2.18 23.61 -1.54
C VAL A 313 -3.26 23.88 -2.58
N LYS A 314 -3.21 23.19 -3.73
CA LYS A 314 -4.18 23.33 -4.81
C LYS A 314 -5.59 22.87 -4.42
N GLU A 315 -5.71 21.73 -3.73
CA GLU A 315 -7.00 21.16 -3.31
C GLU A 315 -7.54 21.82 -2.03
N GLY A 316 -6.67 22.36 -1.18
CA GLY A 316 -7.05 22.94 0.11
C GLY A 316 -7.42 24.42 0.08
N GLY A 317 -6.83 25.23 -0.81
CA GLY A 317 -6.85 26.68 -0.63
C GLY A 317 -5.97 27.12 0.57
N SER A 318 -5.74 28.43 0.70
CA SER A 318 -4.67 28.99 1.55
C SER A 318 -4.84 28.79 3.07
N GLU A 319 -6.01 28.38 3.58
CA GLU A 319 -6.30 28.32 5.03
C GLU A 319 -6.90 26.98 5.52
N ALA A 320 -7.08 25.95 4.67
CA ALA A 320 -7.96 24.83 5.02
C ALA A 320 -7.33 23.68 5.84
N TRP A 321 -6.01 23.60 5.96
CA TRP A 321 -5.33 22.45 6.56
C TRP A 321 -4.45 22.84 7.74
N LYS A 322 -4.66 22.19 8.89
CA LYS A 322 -3.85 22.38 10.08
C LYS A 322 -2.59 21.52 10.03
N ASN A 323 -1.42 22.14 10.11
CA ASN A 323 -0.16 21.41 10.24
C ASN A 323 -0.03 20.86 11.66
N VAL A 324 0.09 19.54 11.81
CA VAL A 324 0.28 18.87 13.11
C VAL A 324 1.58 18.06 13.16
N THR A 325 2.52 18.36 12.24
CA THR A 325 3.75 17.57 12.07
C THR A 325 4.54 17.47 13.38
N ASP A 326 4.80 18.59 14.07
CA ASP A 326 5.62 18.59 15.28
C ASP A 326 4.96 17.85 16.44
N ASP A 327 3.63 17.94 16.58
CA ASP A 327 2.87 17.24 17.62
C ASP A 327 2.87 15.72 17.40
N VAL A 328 2.65 15.29 16.15
CA VAL A 328 2.67 13.88 15.76
C VAL A 328 4.08 13.30 15.92
N VAL A 329 5.11 14.04 15.51
CA VAL A 329 6.52 13.64 15.69
C VAL A 329 6.84 13.47 17.16
N ARG A 330 6.49 14.45 18.01
CA ARG A 330 6.75 14.36 19.45
C ARG A 330 6.04 13.16 20.09
N GLN A 331 4.79 12.89 19.70
CA GLN A 331 4.07 11.71 20.20
C GLN A 331 4.71 10.40 19.74
N ALA A 332 5.10 10.31 18.47
CA ALA A 332 5.78 9.14 17.95
C ALA A 332 7.14 8.94 18.65
N GLU A 333 7.90 10.00 18.94
CA GLU A 333 9.15 9.90 19.71
C GLU A 333 8.94 9.37 21.14
N MET A 334 7.82 9.70 21.79
CA MET A 334 7.49 9.14 23.12
C MET A 334 7.24 7.62 23.09
N LEU A 335 6.85 7.06 21.94
CA LEU A 335 6.62 5.63 21.78
C LEU A 335 7.90 4.84 21.49
N ARG A 336 9.01 5.53 21.14
CA ARG A 336 10.32 4.93 20.91
C ARG A 336 10.92 4.39 22.21
#